data_AF-A0A4Q3SFA7-F1
#
_entry.id   AF-A0A4Q3SFA7-F1
#
_cell.length_a   1.000
_cell.length_b   1.000
_cell.length_c   1.000
_cell.angle_alpha   90.00
_cell.angle_beta   90.00
_cell.angle_gamma   90.00
#
_symmetry.space_group_name_H-M   'P 1'
#
loop_
_entity.id
_entity.type
_entity.pdbx_description
1 polymer ?
#
loop_
_entity_poly.entity_id
_entity_poly.type
_entity_poly.pdbx_seq_one_letter_code
_entity_poly.pdbx_strand_id
1 'polypeptide(L)'
;MRPFGSIIHLIQPGFLIVSIHRIKYRAADAENYYKKGIADAINYWLPTVMAGGASDPALDTYISSADIEWDNSLPLESTSANSPSKMSLIHLQKYYALFLVDFQQWFEYRRSSYPILPKGPGLLNGGVMPARLFYPTITQSTN
;
A
#
# COMPACT_ATOMS: atom_id res chain seq x y z
N MET A 1 -20.54 -6.10 11.80
CA MET A 1 -19.68 -6.80 10.82
C MET A 1 -19.91 -6.14 9.47
N ARG A 2 -18.93 -5.42 8.90
CA ARG A 2 -19.12 -4.79 7.58
C ARG A 2 -19.08 -5.88 6.49
N PRO A 3 -19.89 -5.79 5.44
CA PRO A 3 -19.98 -6.84 4.43
C PRO A 3 -18.64 -7.02 3.69
N PHE A 4 -18.23 -8.28 3.53
CA PHE A 4 -17.13 -8.67 2.65
C PHE A 4 -17.59 -8.43 1.20
N GLY A 5 -16.96 -7.48 0.51
CA GLY A 5 -17.36 -7.04 -0.84
C GLY A 5 -17.30 -5.52 -1.03
N SER A 6 -16.24 -4.87 -0.56
CA SER A 6 -16.06 -3.42 -0.72
C SER A 6 -15.21 -3.14 -1.97
N ILE A 7 -15.80 -2.38 -2.91
CA ILE A 7 -15.13 -1.99 -4.18
C ILE A 7 -14.12 -0.84 -3.92
N ILE A 8 -14.35 -0.01 -2.90
CA ILE A 8 -13.45 1.06 -2.43
C ILE A 8 -13.52 1.11 -0.90
N HIS A 9 -12.38 0.88 -0.24
CA HIS A 9 -12.28 0.88 1.22
C HIS A 9 -12.01 2.29 1.77
N LEU A 10 -12.57 2.62 2.94
CA LEU A 10 -12.28 3.86 3.69
C LEU A 10 -10.80 4.03 4.10
N ILE A 11 -9.99 2.99 3.91
CA ILE A 11 -8.55 2.96 4.14
C ILE A 11 -7.78 3.60 2.96
N GLN A 12 -8.32 3.49 1.76
CA GLN A 12 -7.70 3.99 0.52
C GLN A 12 -7.57 5.52 0.44
N PRO A 13 -8.53 6.33 0.94
CA PRO A 13 -8.39 7.79 1.03
C PRO A 13 -7.15 8.23 1.80
N GLY A 14 -6.85 7.62 2.95
CA GLY A 14 -5.67 7.99 3.76
C GLY A 14 -4.39 7.83 2.97
N PHE A 15 -4.15 6.65 2.40
CA PHE A 15 -2.95 6.36 1.61
C PHE A 15 -2.89 7.12 0.28
N LEU A 16 -4.04 7.36 -0.37
CA LEU A 16 -4.13 8.18 -1.58
C LEU A 16 -3.74 9.63 -1.30
N ILE A 17 -4.26 10.20 -0.22
CA ILE A 17 -3.98 11.56 0.22
C ILE A 17 -2.48 11.73 0.53
N VAL A 18 -1.83 10.77 1.19
CA VAL A 18 -0.37 10.80 1.44
C VAL A 18 0.39 10.85 0.12
N SER A 19 0.00 9.98 -0.84
CA SER A 19 0.69 9.90 -2.14
C SER A 19 0.56 11.19 -2.97
N ILE A 20 -0.55 11.92 -2.82
CA ILE A 20 -0.82 13.20 -3.51
C ILE A 20 -0.13 14.37 -2.80
N HIS A 21 -0.24 14.48 -1.47
CA HIS A 21 0.39 15.56 -0.70
C HIS A 21 1.89 15.58 -0.94
N ARG A 22 2.52 14.41 -1.04
CA ARG A 22 3.94 14.25 -1.37
C ARG A 22 4.36 14.80 -2.74
N ILE A 23 3.45 14.96 -3.71
CA ILE A 23 3.77 15.52 -5.04
C ILE A 23 3.74 17.06 -5.04
N LYS A 24 3.08 17.73 -4.07
CA LYS A 24 3.00 19.22 -4.05
C LYS A 24 3.05 19.93 -2.67
N TYR A 25 2.88 19.29 -1.51
CA TYR A 25 2.73 19.99 -0.21
C TYR A 25 3.31 19.24 1.04
N ARG A 26 3.95 20.07 1.89
CA ARG A 26 4.57 19.93 3.24
C ARG A 26 4.68 18.52 3.90
N ALA A 27 5.91 18.16 4.28
CA ALA A 27 6.29 16.89 4.92
C ALA A 27 5.61 16.57 6.28
N ALA A 28 5.16 17.59 7.03
CA ALA A 28 4.55 17.40 8.35
C ALA A 28 3.18 16.70 8.32
N ASP A 29 2.45 16.78 7.20
CA ASP A 29 1.15 16.11 7.06
C ASP A 29 1.30 14.63 6.68
N ALA A 30 2.42 14.24 6.06
CA ALA A 30 2.62 12.90 5.53
C ALA A 30 2.67 11.83 6.61
N GLU A 31 3.34 12.12 7.73
CA GLU A 31 3.40 11.25 8.90
C GLU A 31 2.01 11.00 9.49
N ASN A 32 1.24 12.07 9.69
CA ASN A 32 -0.09 11.97 10.27
C ASN A 32 -1.04 11.12 9.40
N TYR A 33 -0.99 11.30 8.08
CA TYR A 33 -1.79 10.47 7.18
C TYR A 33 -1.28 9.03 7.05
N TYR A 34 0.03 8.80 7.17
CA TYR A 34 0.62 7.46 7.24
C TYR A 34 0.08 6.72 8.47
N LYS A 35 0.19 7.34 9.66
CA LYS A 35 -0.36 6.85 10.92
C LYS A 35 -1.86 6.61 10.82
N LYS A 36 -2.62 7.58 10.28
CA LYS A 36 -4.06 7.44 10.05
C LYS A 36 -4.40 6.23 9.18
N GLY A 37 -3.65 6.01 8.10
CA GLY A 37 -3.86 4.90 7.19
C GLY A 37 -3.67 3.54 7.86
N ILE A 38 -2.66 3.42 8.73
CA ILE A 38 -2.43 2.20 9.53
C ILE A 38 -3.59 1.97 10.52
N ALA A 39 -3.98 3.00 11.27
CA ALA A 39 -5.10 2.89 12.21
C ALA A 39 -6.40 2.51 11.52
N ASP A 40 -6.72 3.12 10.37
CA ASP A 40 -7.90 2.79 9.58
C ASP A 40 -7.85 1.36 9.03
N ALA A 41 -6.67 0.90 8.60
CA ALA A 41 -6.45 -0.46 8.11
C ALA A 41 -6.67 -1.52 9.20
N ILE A 42 -6.18 -1.26 10.42
CA ILE A 42 -6.37 -2.13 11.57
C ILE A 42 -7.83 -2.10 12.04
N ASN A 43 -8.41 -0.90 12.16
CA ASN A 43 -9.81 -0.73 12.55
C ASN A 43 -10.81 -1.34 11.57
N TYR A 44 -10.42 -1.53 10.30
CA TYR A 44 -11.25 -2.28 9.36
C TYR A 44 -11.51 -3.72 9.84
N TRP A 45 -10.48 -4.36 10.41
CA TRP A 45 -10.57 -5.70 10.97
C TRP A 45 -11.04 -5.71 12.43
N LEU A 46 -10.60 -4.71 13.21
CA LEU A 46 -10.85 -4.59 14.66
C LEU A 46 -11.39 -3.19 15.00
N PRO A 47 -12.71 -2.94 14.86
CA PRO A 47 -13.30 -1.59 14.81
C PRO A 47 -13.03 -0.63 15.97
N THR A 48 -12.59 -1.14 17.13
CA THR A 48 -12.47 -0.35 18.36
C THR A 48 -11.05 -0.30 18.93
N VAL A 49 -10.05 -0.87 18.24
CA VAL A 49 -8.69 -1.00 18.79
C VAL A 49 -7.92 0.31 18.71
N MET A 50 -8.15 1.12 17.67
CA MET A 50 -7.46 2.41 17.46
C MET A 50 -8.47 3.53 17.19
N ALA A 51 -9.45 3.71 18.08
CA ALA A 51 -10.55 4.67 17.88
C ALA A 51 -10.08 6.13 17.77
N GLY A 52 -8.91 6.46 18.32
CA GLY A 52 -8.27 7.78 18.20
C GLY A 52 -7.60 8.05 16.85
N GLY A 53 -7.61 7.08 15.92
CA GLY A 53 -7.02 7.24 14.59
C GLY A 53 -5.51 7.49 14.65
N ALA A 54 -5.03 8.56 14.02
CA ALA A 54 -3.61 8.87 13.90
C ALA A 54 -2.90 9.26 15.22
N SER A 55 -3.67 9.59 16.25
CA SER A 55 -3.18 10.03 17.56
C SER A 55 -3.51 9.04 18.67
N ASP A 56 -3.91 7.81 18.32
CA ASP A 56 -4.22 6.77 19.28
C ASP A 56 -2.94 6.20 19.93
N PRO A 57 -2.82 6.15 21.26
CA PRO A 57 -1.64 5.59 21.93
C PRO A 57 -1.36 4.11 21.58
N ALA A 58 -2.42 3.34 21.26
CA ALA A 58 -2.27 1.96 20.83
C ALA A 58 -1.60 1.86 19.45
N LEU A 59 -1.82 2.85 18.58
CA LEU A 59 -1.14 2.94 17.29
C LEU A 59 0.35 3.21 17.46
N ASP A 60 0.73 4.17 18.31
CA ASP A 60 2.15 4.49 18.52
C ASP A 60 2.91 3.30 19.11
N THR A 61 2.29 2.57 20.06
CA THR A 61 2.85 1.32 20.61
C THR A 61 3.03 0.26 19.52
N TYR A 62 2.02 0.09 18.65
CA TYR A 62 2.09 -0.85 17.54
C TYR A 62 3.21 -0.50 16.56
N ILE A 63 3.30 0.76 16.14
CA ILE A 63 4.31 1.25 15.20
C ILE A 63 5.71 0.99 15.74
N SER A 64 5.96 1.33 17.01
CA SER A 64 7.29 1.13 17.61
C SER A 64 7.63 -0.31 17.92
N SER A 65 6.65 -1.17 18.21
CA SER A 65 6.90 -2.60 18.36
C SER A 65 7.24 -3.30 17.05
N ALA A 66 6.84 -2.71 15.93
CA ALA A 66 6.99 -3.29 14.60
C ALA A 66 8.13 -2.65 13.77
N ASP A 67 8.85 -1.68 14.34
CA ASP A 67 9.93 -0.92 13.67
C ASP A 67 9.48 -0.30 12.32
N ILE A 68 8.27 0.27 12.30
CA ILE A 68 7.65 0.89 11.10
C ILE A 68 7.44 2.40 11.24
N GLU A 69 8.26 3.07 12.05
CA GLU A 69 8.21 4.50 12.23
C GLU A 69 8.34 5.26 10.90
N TRP A 70 7.61 6.35 10.80
CA TRP A 70 7.81 7.29 9.71
C TRP A 70 9.09 8.08 9.93
N ASP A 71 9.97 8.08 8.92
CA ASP A 71 11.18 8.88 8.93
C ASP A 71 11.20 9.85 7.73
N ASN A 72 11.23 11.15 8.05
CA ASN A 72 11.29 12.22 7.05
C ASN A 72 12.66 12.32 6.36
N SER A 73 13.72 11.79 6.98
CA SER A 73 15.08 11.78 6.46
C SER A 73 15.27 10.79 5.30
N LEU A 74 14.41 9.77 5.23
CA LEU A 74 14.47 8.76 4.17
C LEU A 74 14.30 9.38 2.77
N PRO A 75 14.96 8.80 1.76
CA PRO A 75 14.76 9.20 0.38
C PRO A 75 13.30 8.97 -0.02
N LEU A 76 12.87 9.70 -1.06
CA LEU A 76 11.51 9.59 -1.57
C LEU A 76 11.24 8.21 -2.16
N GLU A 77 12.18 7.76 -2.98
CA GLU A 77 12.12 6.52 -3.75
C GLU A 77 13.37 5.69 -3.46
N SER A 78 13.28 4.38 -3.68
CA SER A 78 14.40 3.44 -3.59
C SER A 78 14.32 2.46 -4.76
N THR A 79 15.48 2.07 -5.29
CA THR A 79 15.59 1.05 -6.33
C THR A 79 15.83 -0.35 -5.76
N SER A 80 16.07 -0.46 -4.45
CA SER A 80 16.40 -1.70 -3.76
C SER A 80 15.35 -2.04 -2.71
N ALA A 81 14.93 -3.32 -2.66
CA ALA A 81 13.97 -3.80 -1.67
C ALA A 81 14.45 -3.62 -0.22
N ASN A 82 15.78 -3.63 0.00
CA ASN A 82 16.38 -3.57 1.32
C ASN A 82 16.70 -2.15 1.78
N SER A 83 16.47 -1.14 0.94
CA SER A 83 16.73 0.26 1.27
C SER A 83 15.40 0.96 1.50
N PRO A 84 15.05 1.32 2.75
CA PRO A 84 13.78 1.94 3.05
C PRO A 84 13.69 3.32 2.38
N SER A 85 12.51 3.62 1.85
CA SER A 85 12.13 4.93 1.35
C SER A 85 10.76 5.29 1.87
N LYS A 86 10.40 6.57 1.79
CA LYS A 86 9.03 7.00 2.11
C LYS A 86 7.99 6.23 1.28
N MET A 87 8.31 5.89 0.02
CA MET A 87 7.44 5.04 -0.78
C MET A 87 7.37 3.60 -0.38
N SER A 88 8.48 2.98 0.00
CA SER A 88 8.42 1.59 0.46
C SER A 88 7.54 1.49 1.70
N LEU A 89 7.62 2.43 2.64
CA LEU A 89 6.79 2.44 3.86
C LEU A 89 5.29 2.55 3.55
N ILE A 90 4.90 3.56 2.76
CA ILE A 90 3.48 3.80 2.43
C ILE A 90 2.90 2.65 1.61
N HIS A 91 3.62 2.20 0.59
CA HIS A 91 3.13 1.14 -0.28
C HIS A 91 3.11 -0.22 0.40
N LEU A 92 3.98 -0.46 1.38
CA LEU A 92 3.92 -1.68 2.18
C LEU A 92 2.65 -1.72 3.04
N GLN A 93 2.33 -0.64 3.75
CA GLN A 93 1.10 -0.57 4.53
C GLN A 93 -0.15 -0.65 3.64
N LYS A 94 -0.12 -0.01 2.47
CA LYS A 94 -1.17 -0.12 1.47
C LYS A 94 -1.31 -1.54 0.92
N TYR A 95 -0.20 -2.26 0.73
CA TYR A 95 -0.20 -3.65 0.28
C TYR A 95 -0.94 -4.55 1.28
N TYR A 96 -0.67 -4.40 2.58
CA TYR A 96 -1.38 -5.14 3.63
C TYR A 96 -2.86 -4.77 3.70
N ALA A 97 -3.19 -3.49 3.59
CA ALA A 97 -4.58 -3.04 3.58
C ALA A 97 -5.39 -3.57 2.39
N LEU A 98 -4.75 -3.89 1.26
CA LEU A 98 -5.41 -4.33 0.02
C LEU A 98 -5.46 -5.86 -0.15
N PHE A 99 -5.05 -6.65 0.85
CA PHE A 99 -4.90 -8.10 0.72
C PHE A 99 -6.16 -8.84 0.24
N LEU A 100 -7.36 -8.34 0.56
CA LEU A 100 -8.65 -8.92 0.15
C LEU A 100 -9.47 -7.98 -0.74
N VAL A 101 -8.78 -7.12 -1.50
CA VAL A 101 -9.40 -6.12 -2.37
C VAL A 101 -9.08 -6.43 -3.84
N ASP A 102 -9.57 -7.58 -4.29
CA ASP A 102 -9.45 -8.07 -5.67
C ASP A 102 -8.06 -7.84 -6.30
N PHE A 103 -8.03 -7.20 -7.48
CA PHE A 103 -6.81 -6.86 -8.21
C PHE A 103 -6.22 -5.49 -7.85
N GLN A 104 -6.75 -4.78 -6.84
CA GLN A 104 -6.25 -3.44 -6.48
C GLN A 104 -4.78 -3.47 -6.09
N GLN A 105 -4.35 -4.49 -5.35
CA GLN A 105 -2.95 -4.71 -5.02
C GLN A 105 -2.06 -4.78 -6.27
N TRP A 106 -2.51 -5.53 -7.30
CA TRP A 106 -1.78 -5.68 -8.56
C TRP A 106 -1.74 -4.38 -9.37
N PHE A 107 -2.83 -3.61 -9.38
CA PHE A 107 -2.90 -2.33 -10.07
C PHE A 107 -1.96 -1.29 -9.45
N GLU A 108 -1.91 -1.24 -8.12
CA GLU A 108 -0.99 -0.36 -7.40
C GLU A 108 0.47 -0.73 -7.61
N TYR A 109 0.78 -2.02 -7.62
CA TYR A 109 2.10 -2.51 -7.96
C TYR A 109 2.50 -2.10 -9.38
N ARG A 110 1.63 -2.29 -10.39
CA ARG A 110 1.94 -1.85 -11.77
C ARG A 110 2.08 -0.33 -11.92
N ARG A 111 1.35 0.45 -11.12
CA ARG A 111 1.40 1.93 -11.18
C ARG A 111 2.67 2.49 -10.56
N SER A 112 3.11 1.94 -9.44
CA SER A 112 4.16 2.52 -8.59
C SER A 112 5.46 1.71 -8.57
N SER A 113 5.42 0.44 -8.98
CA SER A 113 6.48 -0.55 -8.80
C SER A 113 6.82 -0.89 -7.34
N TYR A 114 5.95 -0.50 -6.39
CA TYR A 114 6.05 -0.86 -4.98
C TYR A 114 4.90 -1.78 -4.53
N PRO A 115 5.12 -2.65 -3.52
CA PRO A 115 6.41 -2.94 -2.89
C PRO A 115 7.37 -3.65 -3.86
N ILE A 116 8.67 -3.55 -3.62
CA ILE A 116 9.68 -4.21 -4.46
C ILE A 116 9.66 -5.71 -4.12
N LEU A 117 8.97 -6.49 -4.95
CA LEU A 117 8.81 -7.92 -4.76
C LEU A 117 10.05 -8.69 -5.23
N PRO A 118 10.54 -9.69 -4.46
CA PRO A 118 11.62 -10.56 -4.92
C PRO A 118 11.14 -11.39 -6.12
N LYS A 119 11.97 -11.48 -7.16
CA LYS A 119 11.65 -12.19 -8.39
C LYS A 119 12.35 -13.54 -8.39
N GLY A 120 11.59 -14.62 -8.43
CA GLY A 120 12.12 -15.97 -8.58
C GLY A 120 12.43 -16.35 -10.03
N PRO A 121 13.05 -17.52 -10.25
CA PRO A 121 13.39 -18.03 -11.59
C PRO A 121 12.15 -18.39 -12.44
N GLY A 122 10.95 -18.45 -11.85
CA GLY A 122 9.70 -18.79 -12.54
C GLY A 122 9.20 -17.73 -13.53
N LEU A 123 9.81 -16.54 -13.56
CA LEU A 123 9.47 -15.50 -14.54
C LEU A 123 10.23 -15.75 -15.86
N LEU A 124 9.66 -16.60 -16.71
CA LEU A 124 10.23 -17.00 -17.99
C LEU A 124 10.40 -15.84 -18.99
N ASN A 125 9.74 -14.69 -18.76
CA ASN A 125 9.88 -13.48 -19.57
C ASN A 125 10.99 -12.54 -19.03
N GLY A 126 12.19 -13.07 -18.82
CA GLY A 126 13.35 -12.27 -18.38
C GLY A 126 13.15 -11.54 -17.04
N GLY A 127 12.37 -12.12 -16.11
CA GLY A 127 12.13 -11.49 -14.79
C GLY A 127 11.17 -10.28 -14.82
N VAL A 128 10.40 -10.10 -15.89
CA VAL A 128 9.40 -9.03 -15.99
C VAL A 128 8.05 -9.51 -15.44
N MET A 129 7.49 -8.77 -14.49
CA MET A 129 6.17 -9.08 -13.92
C MET A 129 5.07 -8.89 -14.98
N PRO A 130 4.03 -9.75 -15.03
CA PRO A 130 2.97 -9.65 -16.03
C PRO A 130 2.24 -8.30 -16.02
N ALA A 131 2.29 -7.58 -17.14
CA ALA A 131 1.65 -6.28 -17.24
C ALA A 131 0.15 -6.37 -17.57
N ARG A 132 -0.38 -7.51 -18.02
CA ARG A 132 -1.80 -7.72 -18.36
C ARG A 132 -2.10 -9.21 -18.51
N LEU A 133 -3.38 -9.57 -18.46
CA LEU A 133 -3.86 -10.89 -18.85
C LEU A 133 -3.94 -10.97 -20.38
N PHE A 134 -3.71 -12.15 -20.94
CA PHE A 134 -3.91 -12.39 -22.37
C PHE A 134 -5.39 -12.38 -22.73
N TYR A 135 -5.70 -11.92 -23.94
CA TYR A 135 -7.04 -12.09 -24.48
C TYR A 135 -7.32 -13.58 -24.73
N PRO A 136 -8.57 -14.04 -24.51
CA PRO A 136 -8.98 -15.39 -24.89
C PRO A 136 -8.68 -15.69 -26.37
N THR A 137 -8.33 -16.93 -26.69
CA THR A 137 -7.99 -17.33 -28.07
C THR A 137 -9.18 -17.23 -29.02
N ILE A 138 -10.39 -17.52 -28.53
CA ILE A 138 -11.66 -17.36 -29.25
C ILE A 138 -11.95 -15.90 -29.67
N THR A 139 -11.50 -14.91 -28.92
CA THR A 139 -11.66 -13.50 -29.33
C THR A 139 -10.68 -13.11 -30.42
N GLN A 140 -9.51 -13.75 -30.51
CA GLN A 140 -8.50 -13.46 -31.55
C GLN A 140 -8.88 -13.99 -32.94
N SER A 141 -9.69 -15.06 -33.01
CA SER A 141 -10.15 -15.60 -34.29
C SER A 141 -11.37 -14.87 -34.86
N THR A 142 -12.07 -14.13 -34.01
CA THR A 142 -13.41 -13.59 -34.31
C THR A 142 -13.41 -12.07 -34.45
N ASN A 143 -12.42 -11.38 -33.88
CA ASN A 143 -12.20 -9.92 -34.00
C ASN A 143 -10.75 -9.57 -33.64
#